data_AF-A0A1Y3EBG5-F1
#
_entry.id   AF-A0A1Y3EBG5-F1
#
_cell.length_a   1.000
_cell.length_b   1.000
_cell.length_c   1.000
_cell.angle_alpha   90.00
_cell.angle_beta   90.00
_cell.angle_gamma   90.00
#
_symmetry.space_group_name_H-M   'P 1'
#
loop_
_entity.id
_entity.type
_entity.pdbx_description
1 polymer ?
#
loop_
_entity_poly.entity_id
_entity_poly.type
_entity_poly.pdbx_seq_one_letter_code
_entity_poly.pdbx_strand_id
1 'polypeptide(L)'
;LNVPVGPLLGRLQAGCDVQLDDGTTVRSEDVLEPAIPCPTFVVVECPRGKEPPKWSAIERLLRQDETLDAVVHLTDAQVYETDFYQRWMVELDGKTCHVVLNEAVAPVRPHSEAIYRFSVQLNRVHSTIFPLLCTHDQATVADTRSPLLLTTGRQSVVAVAAEPWLRFNLRPDPGSVYKCAPSFDRATILEPIDGQPLVVDELRRFQERLSGQIGDQIDQYPAVTFLGTSSASPVKTRNVSALLIHLDDSSTVLCDCGESTYSQAYLRYGADGIGPLLRSVKLIFISHMHGDHFFGLPTFLRHRFRAYQDCQLEYEP
;
A
#
# COMPACT_ATOMS: atom_id res chain seq x y z
N LEU A 1 37.35 -2.37 29.04
CA LEU A 1 36.86 -3.15 30.20
C LEU A 1 37.13 -4.65 30.10
N ASN A 2 37.68 -5.19 28.99
CA ASN A 2 38.05 -6.60 28.84
C ASN A 2 36.95 -7.63 29.19
N VAL A 3 35.68 -7.22 29.20
CA VAL A 3 34.55 -8.13 29.37
C VAL A 3 34.44 -9.00 28.11
N PRO A 4 34.58 -10.32 28.21
CA PRO A 4 34.45 -11.19 27.05
C PRO A 4 33.01 -11.21 26.53
N VAL A 5 32.85 -11.26 25.21
CA VAL A 5 31.55 -11.47 24.58
C VAL A 5 31.00 -12.81 25.02
N GLY A 6 29.80 -12.83 25.61
CA GLY A 6 29.20 -14.04 26.16
C GLY A 6 28.33 -13.78 27.40
N PRO A 7 28.19 -14.77 28.30
CA PRO A 7 27.30 -14.69 29.46
C PRO A 7 27.55 -13.48 30.37
N LEU A 8 28.81 -13.09 30.56
CA LEU A 8 29.16 -11.92 31.38
C LEU A 8 28.67 -10.62 30.75
N LEU A 9 28.81 -10.46 29.43
CA LEU A 9 28.27 -9.30 28.73
C LEU A 9 26.73 -9.27 28.80
N GLY A 10 26.07 -10.42 28.64
CA GLY A 10 24.61 -10.50 28.76
C GLY A 10 24.11 -10.16 30.18
N ARG A 11 24.86 -10.50 31.22
CA ARG A 11 24.55 -10.11 32.61
C ARG A 11 24.67 -8.60 32.82
N LEU A 12 25.74 -7.98 32.31
CA LEU A 12 25.86 -6.52 32.32
C LEU A 12 24.69 -5.88 31.59
N GLN A 13 24.33 -6.35 30.39
CA GLN A 13 23.18 -5.83 29.63
C GLN A 13 21.84 -6.00 30.35
N ALA A 14 21.72 -6.98 31.26
CA ALA A 14 20.55 -7.19 32.10
C ALA A 14 20.55 -6.33 33.38
N GLY A 15 21.47 -5.38 33.52
CA GLY A 15 21.55 -4.51 34.69
C GLY A 15 22.33 -5.12 35.87
N CYS A 16 23.05 -6.22 35.67
CA CYS A 16 23.77 -6.92 36.74
C CYS A 16 25.27 -6.64 36.70
N ASP A 17 25.87 -6.31 37.84
CA ASP A 17 27.32 -6.23 37.98
C ASP A 17 27.99 -7.58 37.72
N VAL A 18 29.19 -7.54 37.12
CA VAL A 18 29.98 -8.74 36.84
C VAL A 18 31.40 -8.61 37.36
N GLN A 19 31.93 -9.72 37.85
CA GLN A 19 33.33 -9.83 38.25
C GLN A 19 34.10 -10.58 37.16
N LEU A 20 35.25 -10.04 36.75
CA LEU A 20 36.16 -10.65 35.79
C LEU A 20 37.13 -11.62 36.50
N ASP A 21 37.76 -12.49 35.72
CA ASP A 21 38.71 -13.49 36.22
C ASP A 21 39.94 -12.87 36.91
N ASP A 22 40.26 -11.61 36.59
CA ASP A 22 41.33 -10.82 37.24
C ASP A 22 40.90 -10.18 38.57
N GLY A 23 39.67 -10.43 39.01
CA GLY A 23 39.09 -9.90 40.25
C GLY A 23 38.41 -8.54 40.10
N THR A 24 38.55 -7.87 38.96
CA THR A 24 37.93 -6.56 38.69
C THR A 24 36.41 -6.69 38.65
N THR A 25 35.69 -5.80 39.35
CA THR A 25 34.23 -5.70 39.25
C THR A 25 33.87 -4.59 38.26
N VAL A 26 33.11 -4.94 37.23
CA VAL A 26 32.52 -3.99 36.29
C VAL A 26 31.06 -3.82 36.71
N ARG A 27 30.69 -2.60 37.10
CA ARG A 27 29.30 -2.30 37.45
C ARG A 27 28.50 -2.03 36.20
N SER A 28 27.25 -2.48 36.21
CA SER A 28 26.34 -2.22 35.09
C SER A 28 26.06 -0.73 34.91
N GLU A 29 26.00 0.03 36.00
CA GLU A 29 25.75 1.48 35.99
C GLU A 29 26.87 2.29 35.34
N ASP A 30 28.11 1.78 35.39
CA ASP A 30 29.28 2.46 34.81
C ASP A 30 29.35 2.31 33.29
N VAL A 31 28.56 1.39 32.72
CA VAL A 31 28.66 0.96 31.31
C VAL A 31 27.34 0.98 30.55
N LEU A 32 26.21 1.13 31.25
CA LEU A 32 24.89 1.27 30.66
C LEU A 32 24.33 2.66 30.93
N GLU A 33 23.66 3.20 29.92
CA GLU A 33 22.74 4.33 30.11
C GLU A 33 21.44 3.85 30.78
N PRO A 34 20.66 4.77 31.38
CA PRO A 34 19.35 4.43 31.94
C PRO A 34 18.47 3.69 30.92
N ALA A 35 17.76 2.67 31.39
CA ALA A 35 16.87 1.91 30.53
C ALA A 35 15.75 2.82 29.99
N ILE A 36 15.67 2.92 28.66
CA ILE A 36 14.57 3.60 27.98
C ILE A 36 13.46 2.55 27.77
N PRO A 37 12.20 2.82 28.16
CA PRO A 37 11.08 1.92 27.90
C PRO A 37 10.91 1.61 26.40
N CYS A 38 10.33 0.45 26.09
CA CYS A 38 9.92 0.14 24.73
C CYS A 38 8.60 0.86 24.44
N PRO A 39 8.42 1.46 23.24
CA PRO A 39 7.11 1.94 22.85
C PRO A 39 6.09 0.82 22.90
N THR A 40 4.89 1.13 23.36
CA THR A 40 3.76 0.20 23.34
C THR A 40 2.80 0.60 22.23
N PHE A 41 2.37 -0.37 21.43
CA PHE A 41 1.36 -0.13 20.41
C PHE A 41 0.38 -1.29 20.32
N VAL A 42 -0.81 -1.00 19.82
CA VAL A 42 -1.87 -1.99 19.61
C VAL A 42 -2.31 -1.97 18.15
N VAL A 43 -2.53 -3.15 17.57
CA VAL A 43 -3.18 -3.29 16.27
C VAL A 43 -4.62 -3.72 16.51
N VAL A 44 -5.57 -2.91 16.04
CA VAL A 44 -7.00 -3.16 16.20
C VAL A 44 -7.62 -3.44 14.84
N GLU A 45 -8.16 -4.65 14.69
CA GLU A 45 -9.04 -4.99 13.57
C GLU A 45 -10.49 -4.99 14.05
N CYS A 46 -11.31 -4.09 13.50
CA CYS A 46 -12.73 -4.00 13.83
C CYS A 46 -13.59 -4.26 12.58
N PRO A 47 -14.20 -5.44 12.46
CA PRO A 47 -15.03 -5.78 11.31
C PRO A 47 -16.41 -5.11 11.41
N ARG A 48 -17.13 -5.07 10.28
CA ARG A 48 -18.48 -4.50 10.21
C ARG A 48 -19.43 -5.14 11.23
N GLY A 49 -20.22 -4.31 11.90
CA GLY A 49 -21.21 -4.74 12.89
C GLY A 49 -20.62 -5.18 14.23
N LYS A 50 -19.35 -4.85 14.51
CA LYS A 50 -18.69 -5.06 15.81
C LYS A 50 -18.25 -3.73 16.42
N GLU A 51 -18.13 -3.74 17.74
CA GLU A 51 -17.55 -2.65 18.52
C GLU A 51 -16.07 -2.96 18.81
N PRO A 52 -15.20 -1.93 18.91
CA PRO A 52 -13.80 -2.04 19.28
C PRO A 52 -13.68 -2.47 20.75
N PRO A 53 -12.50 -2.98 21.13
CA PRO A 53 -12.25 -3.40 22.49
C PRO A 53 -12.39 -2.22 23.46
N LYS A 54 -13.02 -2.45 24.62
CA LYS A 54 -13.08 -1.46 25.70
C LYS A 54 -11.67 -1.05 26.15
N TRP A 55 -11.47 0.21 26.53
CA TRP A 55 -10.19 0.71 27.04
C TRP A 55 -9.64 -0.15 28.19
N SER A 56 -10.50 -0.56 29.12
CA SER A 56 -10.13 -1.43 30.24
C SER A 56 -9.50 -2.78 29.83
N ALA A 57 -9.79 -3.27 28.61
CA ALA A 57 -9.17 -4.49 28.10
C ALA A 57 -7.75 -4.23 27.60
N ILE A 58 -7.49 -3.06 27.01
CA ILE A 58 -6.17 -2.62 26.56
C ILE A 58 -5.29 -2.29 27.77
N GLU A 59 -5.83 -1.55 28.75
CA GLU A 59 -5.13 -1.17 29.98
C GLU A 59 -4.59 -2.38 30.75
N ARG A 60 -5.30 -3.51 30.75
CA ARG A 60 -4.86 -4.76 31.38
C ARG A 60 -3.64 -5.41 30.72
N LEU A 61 -3.35 -5.04 29.48
CA LEU A 61 -2.19 -5.54 28.73
C LEU A 61 -0.96 -4.65 28.94
N LEU A 62 -1.13 -3.44 29.45
CA LEU A 62 -0.05 -2.51 29.77
C LEU A 62 0.56 -2.86 31.13
N ARG A 63 1.88 -2.72 31.28
CA ARG A 63 2.53 -2.76 32.59
C ARG A 63 2.26 -1.47 33.38
N GLN A 64 2.51 -1.50 34.68
CA GLN A 64 2.16 -0.44 35.64
C GLN A 64 2.69 0.96 35.29
N ASP A 65 3.73 1.06 34.45
CA ASP A 65 4.37 2.32 34.03
C ASP A 65 4.44 2.48 32.50
N GLU A 66 3.74 1.62 31.73
CA GLU A 66 3.70 1.71 30.27
C GLU A 66 2.55 2.61 29.82
N THR A 67 2.84 3.50 28.87
CA THR A 67 1.84 4.28 28.14
C THR A 67 1.60 3.67 26.76
N LEU A 68 0.43 3.93 26.17
CA LEU A 68 0.15 3.53 24.80
C LEU A 68 0.65 4.61 23.83
N ASP A 69 1.71 4.31 23.09
CA ASP A 69 2.30 5.27 22.15
C ASP A 69 1.57 5.30 20.81
N ALA A 70 1.00 4.18 20.37
CA ALA A 70 0.26 4.14 19.10
C ALA A 70 -0.84 3.08 19.00
N VAL A 71 -1.82 3.37 18.15
CA VAL A 71 -2.85 2.41 17.73
C VAL A 71 -2.89 2.36 16.21
N VAL A 72 -2.75 1.16 15.65
CA VAL A 72 -2.94 0.88 14.23
C VAL A 72 -4.35 0.36 14.01
N HIS A 73 -5.17 1.12 13.29
CA HIS A 73 -6.56 0.78 13.00
C HIS A 73 -6.66 0.10 11.64
N LEU A 74 -6.83 -1.23 11.65
CA LEU A 74 -7.16 -2.06 10.48
C LEU A 74 -8.68 -2.24 10.41
N THR A 75 -9.41 -1.18 10.08
CA THR A 75 -10.88 -1.14 10.28
C THR A 75 -11.58 -0.65 9.04
N ASP A 76 -12.70 -1.29 8.68
CA ASP A 76 -13.52 -0.89 7.53
C ASP A 76 -13.93 0.60 7.61
N ALA A 77 -13.93 1.29 6.47
CA ALA A 77 -14.30 2.70 6.39
C ALA A 77 -15.62 3.04 7.08
N GLN A 78 -16.65 2.20 6.88
CA GLN A 78 -17.98 2.45 7.44
C GLN A 78 -18.01 2.31 8.96
N VAL A 79 -17.14 1.47 9.54
CA VAL A 79 -17.00 1.34 10.99
C VAL A 79 -16.22 2.52 11.55
N TYR A 80 -15.13 2.89 10.89
CA TYR A 80 -14.30 4.03 11.27
C TYR A 80 -15.10 5.34 11.32
N GLU A 81 -16.00 5.56 10.37
CA GLU A 81 -16.83 6.77 10.28
C GLU A 81 -17.95 6.84 11.34
N THR A 82 -18.21 5.77 12.09
CA THR A 82 -19.28 5.79 13.10
C THR A 82 -18.92 6.66 14.31
N ASP A 83 -19.92 7.35 14.84
CA ASP A 83 -19.83 8.12 16.09
C ASP A 83 -19.21 7.33 17.24
N PHE A 84 -19.57 6.04 17.38
CA PHE A 84 -19.09 5.24 18.49
C PHE A 84 -17.57 5.00 18.34
N TYR A 85 -17.07 4.72 17.13
CA TYR A 85 -15.66 4.43 16.90
C TYR A 85 -14.81 5.69 17.05
N GLN A 86 -15.31 6.82 16.56
CA GLN A 86 -14.70 8.13 16.73
C GLN A 86 -14.60 8.53 18.22
N ARG A 87 -15.65 8.28 19.00
CA ARG A 87 -15.61 8.48 20.47
C ARG A 87 -14.59 7.57 21.13
N TRP A 88 -14.56 6.29 20.76
CA TRP A 88 -13.58 5.34 21.29
C TRP A 88 -12.14 5.78 21.00
N MET A 89 -11.85 6.31 19.81
CA MET A 89 -10.54 6.89 19.50
C MET A 89 -10.20 8.07 20.41
N VAL A 90 -11.18 8.92 20.71
CA VAL A 90 -11.02 10.10 21.58
C VAL A 90 -10.89 9.74 23.07
N GLU A 91 -11.47 8.63 23.51
CA GLU A 91 -11.35 8.11 24.87
C GLU A 91 -9.95 7.55 25.18
N LEU A 92 -9.19 7.15 24.15
CA LEU A 92 -7.78 6.81 24.28
C LEU A 92 -6.99 8.07 24.67
N ASP A 93 -5.95 7.90 25.50
CA ASP A 93 -5.32 8.88 26.41
C ASP A 93 -4.83 10.25 25.87
N GLY A 94 -5.20 10.66 24.66
CA GLY A 94 -4.88 11.95 24.04
C GLY A 94 -3.40 12.10 23.65
N LYS A 95 -2.55 11.16 24.07
CA LYS A 95 -1.11 11.11 23.77
C LYS A 95 -0.78 10.02 22.75
N THR A 96 -1.68 9.06 22.58
CA THR A 96 -1.59 7.97 21.60
C THR A 96 -1.57 8.50 20.15
N CYS A 97 -0.63 8.02 19.34
CA CYS A 97 -0.61 8.24 17.89
C CYS A 97 -1.57 7.27 17.19
N HIS A 98 -2.53 7.79 16.42
CA HIS A 98 -3.48 6.94 15.69
C HIS A 98 -3.06 6.79 14.23
N VAL A 99 -2.83 5.57 13.78
CA VAL A 99 -2.50 5.24 12.38
C VAL A 99 -3.67 4.47 11.76
N VAL A 100 -4.35 5.08 10.79
CA VAL A 100 -5.59 4.53 10.22
C VAL A 100 -5.31 3.92 8.85
N LEU A 101 -5.53 2.62 8.71
CA LEU A 101 -5.41 1.90 7.44
C LEU A 101 -6.81 1.46 6.99
N ASN A 102 -7.44 2.27 6.15
CA ASN A 102 -8.71 1.95 5.50
C ASN A 102 -8.88 2.70 4.18
N GLU A 103 -9.84 2.28 3.37
CA GLU A 103 -10.12 2.81 2.04
C GLU A 103 -10.73 4.23 2.04
N ALA A 104 -11.29 4.70 3.15
CA ALA A 104 -11.87 6.04 3.24
C ALA A 104 -10.80 7.13 3.39
N VAL A 105 -9.75 6.86 4.17
CA VAL A 105 -8.75 7.87 4.53
C VAL A 105 -7.41 7.66 3.84
N ALA A 106 -7.11 6.45 3.37
CA ALA A 106 -5.88 6.14 2.63
C ALA A 106 -6.15 6.10 1.12
N PRO A 107 -5.85 7.19 0.37
CA PRO A 107 -5.99 7.17 -1.09
C PRO A 107 -5.05 6.13 -1.71
N VAL A 108 -5.42 5.61 -2.88
CA VAL A 108 -4.53 4.70 -3.63
C VAL A 108 -3.29 5.47 -4.07
N ARG A 109 -2.14 5.13 -3.48
CA ARG A 109 -0.84 5.72 -3.81
C ARG A 109 0.02 4.73 -4.60
N PRO A 110 1.04 5.22 -5.32
CA PRO A 110 2.13 4.38 -5.79
C PRO A 110 2.68 3.52 -4.65
N HIS A 111 2.91 2.24 -4.92
CA HIS A 111 3.31 1.26 -3.91
C HIS A 111 4.51 0.39 -4.35
N SER A 112 4.93 0.50 -5.60
CA SER A 112 6.08 -0.25 -6.15
C SER A 112 6.84 0.60 -7.15
N GLU A 113 8.08 0.97 -6.83
CA GLU A 113 8.96 1.73 -7.73
C GLU A 113 9.11 1.05 -9.10
N ALA A 114 9.31 -0.27 -9.10
CA ALA A 114 9.56 -1.03 -10.32
C ALA A 114 8.41 -0.98 -11.32
N ILE A 115 7.16 -1.02 -10.85
CA ILE A 115 5.96 -0.96 -11.71
C ILE A 115 5.85 0.41 -12.39
N TYR A 116 6.00 1.49 -11.62
CA TYR A 116 5.86 2.85 -12.15
C TYR A 116 7.04 3.21 -13.06
N ARG A 117 8.26 2.82 -12.67
CA ARG A 117 9.44 2.96 -13.53
C ARG A 117 9.22 2.25 -14.87
N PHE A 118 8.74 1.01 -14.85
CA PHE A 118 8.49 0.25 -16.07
C PHE A 118 7.37 0.87 -16.93
N SER A 119 6.30 1.36 -16.30
CA SER A 119 5.21 2.09 -17.00
C SER A 119 5.73 3.35 -17.69
N VAL A 120 6.56 4.16 -17.03
CA VAL A 120 7.17 5.37 -17.61
C VAL A 120 8.07 5.03 -18.80
N GLN A 121 8.86 3.95 -18.70
CA GLN A 121 9.72 3.49 -19.77
C GLN A 121 8.92 3.05 -21.00
N LEU A 122 7.84 2.29 -20.81
CA LEU A 122 6.95 1.88 -21.90
C LEU A 122 6.19 3.08 -22.50
N ASN A 123 5.73 4.01 -21.67
CA ASN A 123 5.10 5.25 -22.14
C ASN A 123 6.05 6.09 -22.99
N ARG A 124 7.35 6.11 -22.65
CA ARG A 124 8.40 6.76 -23.45
C ARG A 124 8.57 6.13 -24.83
N VAL A 125 8.30 4.83 -24.97
CA VAL A 125 8.26 4.12 -26.26
C VAL A 125 7.02 4.54 -27.05
N HIS A 126 5.82 4.47 -26.44
CA HIS A 126 4.59 4.91 -27.09
C HIS A 126 3.50 5.23 -26.07
N SER A 127 3.06 6.48 -26.03
CA SER A 127 2.11 6.96 -25.00
C SER A 127 0.70 6.40 -25.15
N THR A 128 0.24 6.20 -26.39
CA THR A 128 -1.10 5.65 -26.69
C THR A 128 -1.23 4.16 -26.36
N ILE A 129 -0.26 3.33 -26.76
CA ILE A 129 -0.25 1.89 -26.47
C ILE A 129 0.00 1.66 -24.97
N PHE A 130 0.87 2.47 -24.37
CA PHE A 130 1.29 2.36 -22.97
C PHE A 130 0.99 3.65 -22.20
N PRO A 131 -0.29 3.94 -21.92
CA PRO A 131 -0.64 5.08 -21.09
C PRO A 131 -0.11 4.91 -19.67
N LEU A 132 0.13 6.04 -19.00
CA LEU A 132 0.58 6.05 -17.60
C LEU A 132 -0.52 5.51 -16.68
N LEU A 133 -0.11 4.94 -15.55
CA LEU A 133 -1.02 4.52 -14.49
C LEU A 133 -1.73 5.73 -13.86
N CYS A 134 -2.98 5.56 -13.43
CA CYS A 134 -3.85 6.65 -12.97
C CYS A 134 -3.33 7.41 -11.73
N THR A 135 -2.45 6.78 -10.95
CA THR A 135 -1.84 7.35 -9.73
C THR A 135 -0.43 7.88 -9.96
N HIS A 136 0.04 7.91 -11.20
CA HIS A 136 1.37 8.41 -11.56
C HIS A 136 1.57 9.87 -11.11
N ASP A 137 0.60 10.74 -11.35
CA ASP A 137 0.71 12.16 -10.96
C ASP A 137 0.51 12.36 -9.44
N GLN A 138 -0.07 11.37 -8.74
CA GLN A 138 -0.12 11.37 -7.28
C GLN A 138 1.21 10.95 -6.64
N ALA A 139 2.17 10.50 -7.47
CA ALA A 139 3.51 10.10 -7.07
C ALA A 139 4.47 11.29 -6.89
N THR A 140 4.14 12.44 -7.47
CA THR A 140 4.90 13.70 -7.37
C THR A 140 4.35 14.62 -6.28
N VAL A 141 3.17 14.31 -5.72
CA VAL A 141 2.59 15.08 -4.62
C VAL A 141 3.36 14.77 -3.34
N ALA A 142 4.23 15.71 -2.96
CA ALA A 142 4.90 15.72 -1.67
C ALA A 142 3.90 15.52 -0.54
N ASP A 143 4.19 14.53 0.30
CA ASP A 143 3.91 14.46 1.73
C ASP A 143 2.67 15.25 2.19
N THR A 144 1.48 14.83 1.75
CA THR A 144 0.22 15.35 2.32
C THR A 144 0.01 14.68 3.67
N ARG A 145 0.87 15.08 4.63
CA ARG A 145 0.70 14.89 6.08
C ARG A 145 -0.48 15.73 6.54
N SER A 146 -1.67 15.47 6.02
CA SER A 146 -2.87 16.11 6.55
C SER A 146 -3.26 15.31 7.78
N PRO A 147 -2.92 15.76 9.01
CA PRO A 147 -3.46 15.12 10.20
C PRO A 147 -4.97 15.07 10.07
N LEU A 148 -5.53 13.88 10.21
CA LEU A 148 -6.96 13.69 10.34
C LEU A 148 -7.33 14.20 11.72
N LEU A 149 -7.92 15.39 11.77
CA LEU A 149 -8.43 15.96 13.01
C LEU A 149 -9.84 15.41 13.25
N LEU A 150 -9.98 14.57 14.25
CA LEU A 150 -11.25 14.02 14.67
C LEU A 150 -11.70 14.77 15.91
N THR A 151 -12.79 15.52 15.81
CA THR A 151 -13.36 16.30 16.93
C THR A 151 -14.66 15.67 17.40
N THR A 152 -14.70 15.26 18.66
CA THR A 152 -15.94 14.78 19.29
C THR A 152 -16.21 15.59 20.55
N GLY A 153 -17.23 16.46 20.49
CA GLY A 153 -17.54 17.39 21.58
C GLY A 153 -16.42 18.42 21.80
N ARG A 154 -15.75 18.35 22.95
CA ARG A 154 -14.62 19.25 23.32
C ARG A 154 -13.23 18.63 23.15
N GLN A 155 -13.15 17.37 22.75
CA GLN A 155 -11.89 16.64 22.62
C GLN A 155 -11.56 16.44 21.15
N SER A 156 -10.26 16.45 20.84
CA SER A 156 -9.74 16.24 19.48
C SER A 156 -8.64 15.21 19.49
N VAL A 157 -8.68 14.29 18.52
CA VAL A 157 -7.59 13.35 18.26
C VAL A 157 -6.97 13.65 16.90
N VAL A 158 -5.64 13.57 16.87
CA VAL A 158 -4.87 13.64 15.63
C VAL A 158 -4.56 12.22 15.17
N ALA A 159 -5.04 11.87 14.00
CA ALA A 159 -4.74 10.61 13.34
C ALA A 159 -3.94 10.82 12.04
N VAL A 160 -3.25 9.78 11.60
CA VAL A 160 -2.46 9.74 10.38
C VAL A 160 -3.04 8.66 9.47
N ALA A 161 -3.33 9.01 8.23
CA ALA A 161 -3.68 8.01 7.22
C ALA A 161 -2.45 7.18 6.87
N ALA A 162 -2.58 5.86 6.91
CA ALA A 162 -1.52 4.95 6.53
C ALA A 162 -1.27 5.02 5.02
N GLU A 163 0.00 4.99 4.62
CA GLU A 163 0.40 5.02 3.22
C GLU A 163 1.66 4.16 2.97
N PRO A 164 1.92 3.75 1.72
CA PRO A 164 3.15 3.05 1.38
C PRO A 164 4.41 3.80 1.86
N TRP A 165 5.37 3.06 2.40
CA TRP A 165 6.61 3.56 3.02
C TRP A 165 6.44 4.47 4.24
N LEU A 166 5.25 4.54 4.83
CA LEU A 166 5.07 5.10 6.16
C LEU A 166 5.81 4.22 7.18
N ARG A 167 6.60 4.85 8.04
CA ARG A 167 7.36 4.19 9.08
C ARG A 167 7.03 4.81 10.42
N PHE A 168 6.72 3.95 11.37
CA PHE A 168 6.59 4.31 12.77
C PHE A 168 7.94 4.10 13.46
N ASN A 169 8.49 5.14 14.07
CA ASN A 169 9.71 5.03 14.84
C ASN A 169 9.42 4.35 16.17
N LEU A 170 10.11 3.25 16.39
CA LEU A 170 10.24 2.70 17.74
C LEU A 170 11.34 3.43 18.50
N ARG A 171 12.45 3.78 17.84
CA ARG A 171 13.57 4.58 18.36
C ARG A 171 14.39 5.24 17.23
N PRO A 172 15.08 6.36 17.50
CA PRO A 172 14.79 7.31 18.59
C PRO A 172 13.42 7.98 18.36
N ASP A 173 12.82 8.56 19.40
CA ASP A 173 11.49 9.20 19.38
C ASP A 173 10.28 8.27 19.08
N PRO A 174 9.92 7.39 20.03
CA PRO A 174 8.68 6.62 20.04
C PRO A 174 7.46 7.45 19.63
N GLY A 175 6.56 6.91 18.82
CA GLY A 175 5.34 7.64 18.43
C GLY A 175 5.52 8.52 17.19
N SER A 176 6.75 8.85 16.80
CA SER A 176 7.01 9.64 15.60
C SER A 176 6.83 8.82 14.33
N VAL A 177 6.28 9.45 13.30
CA VAL A 177 6.02 8.83 12.00
C VAL A 177 6.76 9.60 10.92
N TYR A 178 7.40 8.88 10.00
CA TYR A 178 8.08 9.47 8.85
C TYR A 178 7.86 8.63 7.60
N LYS A 179 7.95 9.27 6.44
CA LYS A 179 7.84 8.61 5.13
C LYS A 179 9.23 8.46 4.51
N CYS A 180 9.55 7.26 4.05
CA CYS A 180 10.77 6.99 3.30
C CYS A 180 10.43 6.40 1.92
N ALA A 181 9.81 7.24 1.08
CA ALA A 181 9.34 6.84 -0.24
C ALA A 181 10.41 7.06 -1.33
N PRO A 182 10.47 6.20 -2.36
CA PRO A 182 11.28 6.46 -3.55
C PRO A 182 10.71 7.64 -4.36
N SER A 183 11.54 8.25 -5.19
CA SER A 183 11.08 9.23 -6.17
C SER A 183 10.45 8.52 -7.37
N PHE A 184 9.28 8.99 -7.77
CA PHE A 184 8.59 8.55 -8.99
C PHE A 184 8.65 9.62 -10.08
N ASP A 185 9.55 10.58 -9.95
CA ASP A 185 9.70 11.65 -10.92
C ASP A 185 10.10 11.10 -12.30
N ARG A 186 9.31 11.48 -13.30
CA ARG A 186 9.46 10.99 -14.68
C ARG A 186 10.79 11.42 -15.28
N ALA A 187 11.24 12.65 -15.03
CA ALA A 187 12.51 13.14 -15.59
C ALA A 187 13.68 12.32 -15.03
N THR A 188 13.68 12.07 -13.72
CA THR A 188 14.67 11.23 -13.03
C THR A 188 14.67 9.79 -13.55
N ILE A 189 13.50 9.20 -13.81
CA ILE A 189 13.39 7.84 -14.36
C ILE A 189 13.94 7.75 -15.79
N LEU A 190 13.73 8.79 -16.61
CA LEU A 190 14.09 8.82 -18.02
C LEU A 190 15.52 9.31 -18.28
N GLU A 191 16.13 10.07 -17.37
CA GLU A 191 17.50 10.59 -17.52
C GLU A 191 18.52 9.53 -17.97
N PRO A 192 18.59 8.31 -17.39
CA PRO A 192 19.55 7.29 -17.84
C PRO A 192 19.29 6.76 -19.26
N ILE A 193 18.05 6.89 -19.75
CA ILE A 193 17.64 6.44 -21.09
C ILE A 193 17.88 7.55 -22.10
N ASP A 194 17.40 8.76 -21.81
CA ASP A 194 17.54 9.92 -22.69
C ASP A 194 19.01 10.41 -22.76
N GLY A 195 19.84 10.07 -21.77
CA GLY A 195 21.29 10.27 -21.80
C GLY A 195 22.07 9.34 -22.74
N GLN A 196 21.42 8.37 -23.40
CA GLN A 196 22.06 7.44 -24.34
C GLN A 196 21.64 7.75 -25.79
N PRO A 197 22.47 8.45 -26.59
CA PRO A 197 22.09 8.92 -27.93
C PRO A 197 21.60 7.81 -28.86
N LEU A 198 22.27 6.65 -28.86
CA LEU A 198 21.89 5.50 -29.68
C LEU A 198 20.49 4.98 -29.33
N VAL A 199 20.13 4.94 -28.04
CA VAL A 199 18.79 4.49 -27.60
C VAL A 199 17.73 5.49 -28.02
N VAL A 200 18.00 6.78 -27.84
CA VAL A 200 17.08 7.86 -28.23
C VAL A 200 16.83 7.87 -29.74
N ASP A 201 17.88 7.69 -30.54
CA ASP A 201 17.77 7.65 -32.00
C ASP A 201 16.98 6.41 -32.47
N GLU A 202 17.21 5.24 -31.87
CA GLU A 202 16.42 4.04 -32.18
C GLU A 202 14.95 4.17 -31.74
N LEU A 203 14.69 4.76 -30.58
CA LEU A 203 13.33 5.07 -30.13
C LEU A 203 12.62 6.01 -31.11
N ARG A 204 13.32 7.06 -31.58
CA ARG A 204 12.78 7.99 -32.58
C ARG A 204 12.41 7.26 -33.86
N ARG A 205 13.32 6.45 -34.41
CA ARG A 205 13.07 5.64 -35.62
C ARG A 205 11.90 4.68 -35.45
N PHE A 206 11.79 4.05 -34.28
CA PHE A 206 10.68 3.14 -33.97
C PHE A 206 9.35 3.89 -33.92
N GLN A 207 9.31 5.06 -33.27
CA GLN A 207 8.14 5.92 -33.20
C GLN A 207 7.71 6.40 -34.59
N GLU A 208 8.63 6.92 -35.40
CA GLU A 208 8.36 7.35 -36.78
C GLU A 208 7.77 6.23 -37.65
N ARG A 209 8.28 5.00 -37.51
CA ARG A 209 7.72 3.82 -38.20
C ARG A 209 6.29 3.49 -37.75
N LEU A 210 6.00 3.63 -36.46
CA LEU A 210 4.69 3.32 -35.89
C LEU A 210 3.65 4.38 -36.21
N SER A 211 4.02 5.66 -36.26
CA SER A 211 3.10 6.76 -36.62
C SER A 211 2.43 6.56 -37.98
N GLY A 212 3.05 5.79 -38.88
CA GLY A 212 2.45 5.42 -40.17
C GLY A 212 1.55 4.18 -40.14
N GLN A 213 1.50 3.44 -39.03
CA GLN A 213 0.79 2.16 -38.89
C GLN A 213 -0.34 2.19 -37.87
N ILE A 214 -0.21 3.02 -36.83
CA ILE A 214 -1.20 3.19 -35.77
C ILE A 214 -1.93 4.51 -36.05
N GLY A 215 -3.23 4.43 -36.37
CA GLY A 215 -4.06 5.64 -36.47
C GLY A 215 -4.22 6.29 -35.10
N ASP A 216 -4.46 7.61 -35.05
CA ASP A 216 -4.64 8.37 -33.81
C ASP A 216 -5.87 7.94 -32.96
N GLN A 217 -6.67 6.98 -33.43
CA GLN A 217 -7.90 6.54 -32.77
C GLN A 217 -7.67 5.29 -31.92
N ILE A 218 -7.83 5.46 -30.60
CA ILE A 218 -7.78 4.42 -29.57
C ILE A 218 -9.06 3.56 -29.58
N ASP A 219 -10.15 4.06 -30.17
CA ASP A 219 -11.49 3.47 -30.12
C ASP A 219 -11.75 2.42 -31.22
N GLN A 220 -10.68 1.73 -31.64
CA GLN A 220 -10.81 0.64 -32.62
C GLN A 220 -10.97 -0.69 -31.89
N TYR A 221 -12.09 -1.35 -32.16
CA TYR A 221 -12.39 -2.69 -31.65
C TYR A 221 -12.08 -3.76 -32.70
N PRO A 222 -11.58 -4.94 -32.29
CA PRO A 222 -11.31 -5.32 -30.90
C PRO A 222 -10.03 -4.69 -30.34
N ALA A 223 -10.03 -4.38 -29.05
CA ALA A 223 -8.86 -3.87 -28.33
C ALA A 223 -8.45 -4.84 -27.22
N VAL A 224 -7.16 -4.85 -26.87
CA VAL A 224 -6.60 -5.79 -25.89
C VAL A 224 -5.82 -5.05 -24.81
N THR A 225 -6.14 -5.33 -23.54
CA THR A 225 -5.40 -4.80 -22.39
C THR A 225 -4.82 -5.95 -21.57
N PHE A 226 -3.50 -6.02 -21.50
CA PHE A 226 -2.79 -6.96 -20.64
C PHE A 226 -2.72 -6.40 -19.22
N LEU A 227 -3.40 -7.06 -18.27
CA LEU A 227 -3.32 -6.73 -16.85
C LEU A 227 -2.22 -7.52 -16.13
N GLY A 228 -1.81 -8.66 -16.69
CA GLY A 228 -0.63 -9.38 -16.24
C GLY A 228 -0.18 -10.43 -17.24
N THR A 229 1.14 -10.64 -17.27
CA THR A 229 1.83 -11.43 -18.30
C THR A 229 2.95 -12.30 -17.69
N SER A 230 2.95 -12.47 -16.37
CA SER A 230 3.87 -13.36 -15.66
C SER A 230 3.25 -14.76 -15.53
N SER A 231 4.10 -15.78 -15.46
CA SER A 231 3.70 -17.16 -15.24
C SER A 231 4.05 -17.58 -13.82
N ALA A 232 3.19 -18.41 -13.21
CA ALA A 232 3.31 -19.04 -11.89
C ALA A 232 3.32 -18.07 -10.68
N SER A 233 4.00 -16.93 -10.77
CA SER A 233 4.16 -15.96 -9.69
C SER A 233 4.39 -14.56 -10.24
N PRO A 234 3.98 -13.51 -9.50
CA PRO A 234 4.27 -12.13 -9.91
C PRO A 234 5.77 -11.85 -9.81
N VAL A 235 6.26 -11.00 -10.72
CA VAL A 235 7.62 -10.44 -10.67
C VAL A 235 7.54 -8.93 -10.43
N LYS A 236 8.68 -8.29 -10.13
CA LYS A 236 8.74 -6.86 -9.74
C LYS A 236 7.99 -5.90 -10.68
N THR A 237 7.90 -6.22 -11.97
CA THR A 237 7.30 -5.36 -13.01
C THR A 237 6.07 -5.96 -13.68
N ARG A 238 5.71 -7.22 -13.42
CA ARG A 238 4.62 -7.92 -14.13
C ARG A 238 3.83 -8.80 -13.18
N ASN A 239 2.52 -8.64 -13.19
CA ASN A 239 1.59 -9.49 -12.45
C ASN A 239 1.31 -10.82 -13.18
N VAL A 240 0.67 -11.77 -12.52
CA VAL A 240 0.20 -13.07 -13.08
C VAL A 240 -0.92 -12.90 -14.12
N SER A 241 -1.27 -13.98 -14.83
CA SER A 241 -2.14 -13.95 -16.04
C SER A 241 -3.47 -13.23 -15.84
N ALA A 242 -3.71 -12.20 -16.67
CA ALA A 242 -5.02 -11.59 -16.86
C ALA A 242 -5.02 -10.74 -18.15
N LEU A 243 -6.01 -10.97 -19.01
CA LEU A 243 -6.16 -10.32 -20.31
C LEU A 243 -7.60 -9.84 -20.50
N LEU A 244 -7.76 -8.55 -20.79
CA LEU A 244 -9.05 -7.99 -21.22
C LEU A 244 -9.08 -7.91 -22.74
N ILE A 245 -10.15 -8.42 -23.33
CA ILE A 245 -10.46 -8.30 -24.76
C ILE A 245 -11.74 -7.47 -24.86
N HIS A 246 -11.59 -6.21 -25.26
CA HIS A 246 -12.71 -5.30 -25.49
C HIS A 246 -13.26 -5.54 -26.90
N LEU A 247 -14.55 -5.90 -26.97
CA LEU A 247 -15.27 -6.16 -28.22
C LEU A 247 -16.00 -4.89 -28.71
N ASP A 248 -16.47 -4.08 -27.75
CA ASP A 248 -17.08 -2.76 -27.93
C ASP A 248 -17.01 -2.00 -26.59
N ASP A 249 -17.59 -0.79 -26.52
CA ASP A 249 -17.60 0.08 -25.33
C ASP A 249 -18.24 -0.57 -24.08
N SER A 250 -19.09 -1.58 -24.27
CA SER A 250 -19.93 -2.21 -23.24
C SER A 250 -19.71 -3.71 -23.08
N SER A 251 -18.89 -4.32 -23.94
CA SER A 251 -18.65 -5.77 -23.98
C SER A 251 -17.16 -6.08 -23.90
N THR A 252 -16.77 -6.71 -22.79
CA THR A 252 -15.39 -7.15 -22.55
C THR A 252 -15.37 -8.62 -22.13
N VAL A 253 -14.39 -9.37 -22.63
CA VAL A 253 -14.05 -10.72 -22.18
C VAL A 253 -12.80 -10.64 -21.32
N LEU A 254 -12.85 -11.25 -20.13
CA LEU A 254 -11.68 -11.44 -19.28
C LEU A 254 -11.15 -12.86 -19.44
N CYS A 255 -9.94 -13.01 -19.98
CA CYS A 255 -9.25 -14.29 -20.05
C CYS A 255 -8.25 -14.39 -18.88
N ASP A 256 -8.46 -15.40 -18.03
CA ASP A 256 -7.85 -15.59 -16.72
C ASP A 256 -8.06 -14.41 -15.74
N CYS A 257 -7.98 -14.71 -14.46
CA CYS A 257 -8.11 -13.75 -13.38
C CYS A 257 -7.14 -14.12 -12.25
N GLY A 258 -5.84 -14.01 -12.52
CA GLY A 258 -4.80 -14.20 -11.52
C GLY A 258 -4.90 -13.20 -10.36
N GLU A 259 -4.18 -13.48 -9.27
CA GLU A 259 -4.15 -12.61 -8.08
C GLU A 259 -3.92 -11.13 -8.46
N SER A 260 -4.56 -10.20 -7.76
CA SER A 260 -4.43 -8.76 -7.99
C SER A 260 -4.90 -8.23 -9.35
N THR A 261 -5.61 -9.01 -10.17
CA THR A 261 -6.21 -8.55 -11.45
C THR A 261 -7.06 -7.28 -11.27
N TYR A 262 -7.91 -7.22 -10.24
CA TYR A 262 -8.69 -6.02 -9.91
C TYR A 262 -7.79 -4.81 -9.63
N SER A 263 -6.72 -4.99 -8.87
CA SER A 263 -5.78 -3.91 -8.53
C SER A 263 -5.07 -3.39 -9.79
N GLN A 264 -4.65 -4.26 -10.70
CA GLN A 264 -4.06 -3.86 -11.98
C GLN A 264 -5.06 -3.09 -12.85
N ALA A 265 -6.32 -3.53 -12.91
CA ALA A 265 -7.38 -2.81 -13.58
C ALA A 265 -7.61 -1.42 -12.95
N TYR A 266 -7.68 -1.33 -11.62
CA TYR A 266 -7.86 -0.06 -10.93
C TYR A 266 -6.71 0.92 -11.24
N LEU A 267 -5.46 0.45 -11.26
CA LEU A 267 -4.30 1.28 -11.62
C LEU A 267 -4.32 1.75 -13.08
N ARG A 268 -4.96 0.99 -13.97
CA ARG A 268 -5.08 1.32 -15.40
C ARG A 268 -6.23 2.28 -15.70
N TYR A 269 -7.38 2.07 -15.09
CA TYR A 269 -8.63 2.78 -15.41
C TYR A 269 -9.05 3.83 -14.38
N GLY A 270 -8.44 3.82 -13.19
CA GLY A 270 -8.74 4.77 -12.12
C GLY A 270 -10.11 4.58 -11.47
N ALA A 271 -10.42 5.48 -10.53
CA ALA A 271 -11.68 5.45 -9.77
C ALA A 271 -12.91 5.60 -10.67
N ASP A 272 -12.83 6.45 -11.70
CA ASP A 272 -13.95 6.72 -12.60
C ASP A 272 -14.17 5.60 -13.64
N GLY A 273 -13.08 4.98 -14.10
CA GLY A 273 -13.13 3.97 -15.18
C GLY A 273 -13.31 2.53 -14.69
N ILE A 274 -12.96 2.21 -13.44
CA ILE A 274 -13.04 0.83 -12.94
C ILE A 274 -14.47 0.29 -12.87
N GLY A 275 -15.44 1.12 -12.46
CA GLY A 275 -16.85 0.73 -12.38
C GLY A 275 -17.44 0.33 -13.75
N PRO A 276 -17.37 1.23 -14.76
CA PRO A 276 -17.75 0.91 -16.14
C PRO A 276 -17.09 -0.35 -16.69
N LEU A 277 -15.77 -0.51 -16.49
CA LEU A 277 -15.04 -1.70 -16.92
C LEU A 277 -15.60 -2.98 -16.30
N LEU A 278 -15.81 -3.01 -14.98
CA LEU A 278 -16.31 -4.20 -14.30
C LEU A 278 -17.70 -4.61 -14.81
N ARG A 279 -18.56 -3.63 -15.11
CA ARG A 279 -19.89 -3.87 -15.68
C ARG A 279 -19.84 -4.32 -17.14
N SER A 280 -18.84 -3.90 -17.90
CA SER A 280 -18.68 -4.31 -19.30
C SER A 280 -18.19 -5.75 -19.46
N VAL A 281 -17.64 -6.38 -18.42
CA VAL A 281 -17.25 -7.79 -18.48
C VAL A 281 -18.48 -8.70 -18.58
N LYS A 282 -18.62 -9.37 -19.74
CA LYS A 282 -19.73 -10.29 -20.08
C LYS A 282 -19.33 -11.76 -20.03
N LEU A 283 -18.04 -12.08 -20.10
CA LEU A 283 -17.51 -13.44 -20.02
C LEU A 283 -16.19 -13.44 -19.29
N ILE A 284 -16.01 -14.39 -18.36
CA ILE A 284 -14.72 -14.71 -17.75
C ILE A 284 -14.32 -16.12 -18.21
N PHE A 285 -13.28 -16.22 -19.02
CA PHE A 285 -12.73 -17.48 -19.50
C PHE A 285 -11.51 -17.86 -18.65
N ILE A 286 -11.59 -18.94 -17.88
CA ILE A 286 -10.46 -19.48 -17.12
C ILE A 286 -9.83 -20.62 -17.91
N SER A 287 -8.56 -20.48 -18.27
CA SER A 287 -7.86 -21.45 -19.12
C SER A 287 -7.67 -22.81 -18.45
N HIS A 288 -7.27 -22.83 -17.17
CA HIS A 288 -7.05 -24.05 -16.37
C HIS A 288 -6.97 -23.74 -14.86
N MET A 289 -6.86 -24.79 -14.03
CA MET A 289 -6.96 -24.70 -12.57
C MET A 289 -5.61 -24.51 -11.84
N HIS A 290 -4.71 -23.67 -12.36
CA HIS A 290 -3.54 -23.20 -11.60
C HIS A 290 -3.81 -21.81 -10.98
N GLY A 291 -3.31 -21.60 -9.76
CA GLY A 291 -3.68 -20.44 -8.94
C GLY A 291 -3.38 -19.08 -9.59
N ASP A 292 -2.32 -19.00 -10.38
CA ASP A 292 -1.92 -17.82 -11.15
C ASP A 292 -2.92 -17.43 -12.26
N HIS A 293 -3.93 -18.26 -12.52
CA HIS A 293 -5.00 -18.01 -13.51
C HIS A 293 -6.37 -17.70 -12.88
N PHE A 294 -6.59 -17.91 -11.57
CA PHE A 294 -7.93 -17.71 -10.99
C PHE A 294 -7.99 -17.19 -9.54
N PHE A 295 -6.87 -17.05 -8.83
CA PHE A 295 -6.90 -16.57 -7.43
C PHE A 295 -7.43 -15.13 -7.26
N GLY A 296 -7.45 -14.31 -8.32
CA GLY A 296 -8.06 -12.99 -8.31
C GLY A 296 -9.57 -12.98 -8.47
N LEU A 297 -10.17 -14.10 -8.91
CA LEU A 297 -11.58 -14.18 -9.26
C LEU A 297 -12.54 -13.78 -8.12
N PRO A 298 -12.37 -14.23 -6.85
CA PRO A 298 -13.26 -13.83 -5.76
C PRO A 298 -13.27 -12.31 -5.54
N THR A 299 -12.09 -11.69 -5.56
CA THR A 299 -11.96 -10.23 -5.42
C THR A 299 -12.60 -9.51 -6.59
N PHE A 300 -12.33 -9.97 -7.82
CA PHE A 300 -12.90 -9.38 -9.04
C PHE A 300 -14.43 -9.42 -9.04
N LEU A 301 -15.03 -10.58 -8.74
CA LEU A 301 -16.49 -10.73 -8.67
C LEU A 301 -17.12 -9.88 -7.56
N ARG A 302 -16.48 -9.79 -6.38
CA ARG A 302 -16.95 -8.93 -5.29
C ARG A 302 -16.98 -7.46 -5.70
N HIS A 303 -15.94 -6.97 -6.35
CA HIS A 303 -15.89 -5.59 -6.83
C HIS A 303 -16.84 -5.35 -8.00
N ARG A 304 -17.00 -6.34 -8.89
CA ARG A 304 -18.02 -6.30 -9.95
C ARG A 304 -19.41 -6.16 -9.37
N PHE A 305 -19.78 -6.98 -8.38
CA PHE A 305 -21.06 -6.87 -7.68
C PHE A 305 -21.29 -5.47 -7.09
N ARG A 306 -20.29 -4.91 -6.40
CA ARG A 306 -20.35 -3.53 -5.87
C ARG A 306 -20.56 -2.50 -6.98
N ALA A 307 -19.86 -2.63 -8.12
CA ALA A 307 -20.00 -1.71 -9.25
C ALA A 307 -21.42 -1.68 -9.87
N TYR A 308 -22.22 -2.74 -9.70
CA TYR A 308 -23.66 -2.73 -10.03
C TYR A 308 -24.48 -2.05 -8.93
N GLN A 309 -24.20 -2.37 -7.65
CA GLN A 309 -24.89 -1.77 -6.50
C GLN A 309 -24.72 -0.24 -6.44
N ASP A 310 -23.51 0.26 -6.70
CA ASP A 310 -23.18 1.69 -6.68
C ASP A 310 -23.99 2.47 -7.74
N CYS A 311 -24.41 1.80 -8.81
CA CYS A 311 -25.27 2.37 -9.86
C CYS A 311 -26.74 1.96 -9.73
N GLN A 312 -27.13 1.27 -8.65
CA GLN A 312 -28.49 0.75 -8.44
C GLN A 312 -29.00 -0.13 -9.59
N LEU A 313 -28.11 -0.88 -10.22
CA LEU A 313 -28.41 -1.79 -11.32
C LEU A 313 -28.65 -3.22 -10.79
N GLU A 314 -29.49 -3.98 -11.50
CA GLU A 314 -29.63 -5.42 -11.26
C GLU A 314 -28.33 -6.13 -11.64
N TYR A 315 -27.85 -7.02 -10.77
CA TYR A 315 -26.61 -7.74 -11.01
C TYR A 315 -26.81 -8.81 -12.08
N GLU A 316 -26.08 -8.70 -13.19
CA GLU A 316 -25.99 -9.72 -14.24
C GLU A 316 -24.77 -10.62 -13.94
N PRO A 317 -24.92 -11.82 -13.35
CA PRO A 317 -23.79 -12.68 -12.94
C PRO A 317 -22.83 -13.05 -14.07
#